data_AF-A0A1B4Q1C2-F1
#
_entry.id   AF-A0A1B4Q1C2-F1
#
_cell.length_a   1.000
_cell.length_b   1.000
_cell.length_c   1.000
_cell.angle_alpha   90.00
_cell.angle_beta   90.00
_cell.angle_gamma   90.00
#
_symmetry.space_group_name_H-M   'P 1'
#
loop_
_entity.id
_entity.type
_entity.pdbx_description
1 polymer ?
#
loop_
_entity_poly.entity_id
_entity_poly.type
_entity_poly.pdbx_seq_one_letter_code
_entity_poly.pdbx_strand_id
1 'polypeptide(L)'
;MTTLYELLGVHEDASDEEIKRGYRKAAMKAHPDRNVGREAAAHALFQEIKEAYAILSDPAQRRVYDTVYAEEMLRHARLREEEERAQAERDAQYARFVTLAMRFAEQGHNRDVVFGVLLGRDCEAPLAERIAGSVVELHASRQAGASRDAQSDEPVPQHDENAAQTASARDARAPDGVSQPASEQASKDDIRKSDERAAHTDFFSVLWHSMFGLRQ
;
A
#
# COMPACT_ATOMS: atom_id res chain seq x y z
N MET A 1 11.25 2.22 -10.16
CA MET A 1 12.45 2.66 -10.87
C MET A 1 12.02 3.08 -12.25
N THR A 2 12.33 4.31 -12.66
CA THR A 2 12.10 4.75 -14.04
C THR A 2 13.30 4.37 -14.89
N THR A 3 13.10 3.62 -15.96
CA THR A 3 14.22 3.22 -16.85
C THR A 3 14.62 4.37 -17.76
N LEU A 4 15.85 4.35 -18.29
CA LEU A 4 16.27 5.32 -19.32
C LEU A 4 15.38 5.23 -20.58
N TYR A 5 14.89 4.03 -20.89
CA TYR A 5 13.95 3.79 -21.98
C TYR A 5 12.59 4.45 -21.71
N GLU A 6 12.06 4.33 -20.49
CA GLU A 6 10.82 4.99 -20.06
C GLU A 6 10.95 6.52 -20.09
N LEU A 7 12.11 7.05 -19.72
CA LEU A 7 12.38 8.50 -19.75
C LEU A 7 12.35 9.07 -21.17
N LEU A 8 12.87 8.31 -22.15
CA LEU A 8 12.76 8.64 -23.57
C LEU A 8 11.39 8.27 -24.18
N GLY A 9 10.57 7.52 -23.45
CA GLY A 9 9.27 7.01 -23.89
C GLY A 9 9.38 5.97 -25.01
N VAL A 10 10.41 5.12 -24.96
CA VAL A 10 10.68 4.05 -25.92
C VAL A 10 10.69 2.69 -25.22
N HIS A 11 10.55 1.61 -25.99
CA HIS A 11 10.67 0.24 -25.47
C HIS A 11 12.15 -0.14 -25.23
N GLU A 12 12.41 -1.13 -24.38
CA GLU A 12 13.76 -1.64 -24.11
C GLU A 12 14.41 -2.25 -25.37
N ASP A 13 13.59 -2.82 -26.26
CA ASP A 13 13.98 -3.36 -27.57
C ASP A 13 14.10 -2.30 -28.68
N ALA A 14 13.99 -1.01 -28.34
CA ALA A 14 14.00 0.05 -29.34
C ALA A 14 15.31 0.06 -30.15
N SER A 15 15.17 0.28 -31.45
CA SER A 15 16.29 0.53 -32.36
C SER A 15 16.93 1.90 -32.11
N ASP A 16 18.18 2.10 -32.57
CA ASP A 16 18.89 3.37 -32.40
C ASP A 16 18.12 4.56 -33.01
N GLU A 17 17.42 4.33 -34.13
CA GLU A 17 16.56 5.33 -34.76
C GLU A 17 15.30 5.65 -33.94
N GLU A 18 14.78 4.69 -33.19
CA GLU A 18 13.67 4.90 -32.25
C GLU A 18 14.12 5.66 -31.01
N ILE A 19 15.28 5.34 -30.45
CA ILE A 19 15.90 6.07 -29.34
C ILE A 19 16.12 7.52 -29.74
N LYS A 20 16.69 7.77 -30.92
CA LYS A 20 16.90 9.13 -31.46
C LYS A 20 15.59 9.88 -31.68
N ARG A 21 14.53 9.18 -32.13
CA ARG A 21 13.17 9.77 -32.26
C ARG A 21 12.54 10.07 -30.91
N GLY A 22 12.71 9.17 -29.93
CA GLY A 22 12.25 9.31 -28.55
C GLY A 22 12.87 10.53 -27.87
N TYR A 23 14.19 10.68 -27.96
CA TYR A 23 14.93 11.84 -27.46
C TYR A 23 14.39 13.16 -28.01
N ARG A 24 14.19 13.27 -29.34
CA ARG A 24 13.61 14.50 -29.94
C ARG A 24 12.24 14.82 -29.37
N LYS A 25 11.37 13.81 -29.21
CA LYS A 25 10.03 13.99 -28.65
C LYS A 25 10.06 14.37 -27.17
N ALA A 26 10.93 13.74 -26.38
CA ALA A 26 11.08 14.00 -24.96
C ALA A 26 11.67 15.41 -24.72
N ALA A 27 12.72 15.78 -25.44
CA ALA A 27 13.33 17.11 -25.41
C ALA A 27 12.32 18.23 -25.75
N MET A 28 11.46 18.02 -26.75
CA MET A 28 10.40 18.99 -27.08
C MET A 28 9.31 19.11 -26.01
N LYS A 29 9.10 18.07 -25.18
CA LYS A 29 8.17 18.14 -24.04
C LYS A 29 8.79 18.89 -22.86
N ALA A 30 10.10 18.74 -22.65
CA ALA A 30 10.86 19.41 -21.59
C ALA A 30 11.33 20.84 -21.97
N HIS A 31 11.02 21.34 -23.17
CA HIS A 31 11.46 22.66 -23.62
C HIS A 31 10.87 23.79 -22.74
N PRO A 32 11.65 24.81 -22.34
CA PRO A 32 11.20 25.90 -21.46
C PRO A 32 10.01 26.69 -22.04
N ASP A 33 9.98 26.86 -23.36
CA ASP A 33 8.87 27.54 -24.08
C ASP A 33 7.49 26.89 -23.83
N ARG A 34 7.44 25.59 -23.56
CA ARG A 34 6.18 24.86 -23.27
C ARG A 34 5.89 24.70 -21.78
N ASN A 35 6.85 25.05 -20.92
CA ASN A 35 6.80 24.86 -19.47
C ASN A 35 7.01 26.18 -18.71
N VAL A 36 6.40 27.27 -19.22
CA VAL A 36 6.45 28.60 -18.61
C VAL A 36 5.91 28.52 -17.18
N GLY A 37 6.70 28.98 -16.20
CA GLY A 37 6.39 28.89 -14.77
C GLY A 37 6.85 27.60 -14.06
N ARG A 38 7.42 26.64 -14.79
CA ARG A 38 8.07 25.42 -14.25
C ARG A 38 9.46 25.18 -14.86
N GLU A 39 10.18 26.26 -15.12
CA GLU A 39 11.46 26.23 -15.84
C GLU A 39 12.52 25.37 -15.13
N ALA A 40 12.59 25.43 -13.80
CA ALA A 40 13.52 24.61 -13.02
C ALA A 40 13.27 23.11 -13.19
N ALA A 41 12.00 22.68 -13.11
CA ALA A 41 11.63 21.28 -13.30
C ALA A 41 11.81 20.82 -14.76
N ALA A 42 11.50 21.70 -15.72
CA ALA A 42 11.71 21.43 -17.13
C ALA A 42 13.20 21.28 -17.47
N HIS A 43 14.06 22.12 -16.88
CA HIS A 43 15.51 22.03 -17.03
C HIS A 43 16.07 20.74 -16.44
N ALA A 44 15.63 20.35 -15.23
CA ALA A 44 16.02 19.08 -14.62
C ALA A 44 15.65 17.88 -15.49
N LEU A 45 14.37 17.81 -15.93
CA LEU A 45 13.91 16.75 -16.84
C LEU A 45 14.67 16.75 -18.17
N PHE A 46 14.99 17.92 -18.72
CA PHE A 46 15.76 18.01 -19.96
C PHE A 46 17.18 17.45 -19.77
N GLN A 47 17.81 17.73 -18.63
CA GLN A 47 19.12 17.20 -18.29
C GLN A 47 19.08 15.67 -18.15
N GLU A 48 18.08 15.13 -17.46
CA GLU A 48 17.86 13.69 -17.35
C GLU A 48 17.67 13.03 -18.73
N ILE A 49 16.84 13.63 -19.60
CA ILE A 49 16.59 13.13 -20.97
C ILE A 49 17.89 13.12 -21.80
N LYS A 50 18.75 14.13 -21.61
CA LYS A 50 20.05 14.24 -22.28
C LYS A 50 21.01 13.14 -21.80
N GLU A 51 21.06 12.89 -20.49
CA GLU A 51 21.88 11.81 -19.91
C GLU A 51 21.42 10.44 -20.37
N ALA A 52 20.11 10.19 -20.39
CA ALA A 52 19.53 8.95 -20.90
C ALA A 52 19.89 8.70 -22.36
N TYR A 53 19.78 9.72 -23.21
CA TYR A 53 20.19 9.60 -24.61
C TYR A 53 21.69 9.35 -24.75
N ALA A 54 22.54 10.01 -23.97
CA ALA A 54 23.99 9.79 -24.02
C ALA A 54 24.33 8.30 -23.80
N ILE A 55 23.75 7.69 -22.76
CA ILE A 55 23.97 6.27 -22.41
C ILE A 55 23.38 5.32 -23.45
N LEU A 56 22.14 5.58 -23.88
CA LEU A 56 21.42 4.68 -24.80
C LEU A 56 21.87 4.79 -26.26
N SER A 57 22.51 5.90 -26.64
CA SER A 57 23.01 6.12 -28.01
C SER A 57 24.29 5.36 -28.35
N ASP A 58 25.11 5.04 -27.35
CA ASP A 58 26.32 4.23 -27.54
C ASP A 58 26.02 2.75 -27.24
N PRO A 59 26.20 1.83 -28.20
CA PRO A 59 25.90 0.42 -28.00
C PRO A 59 26.74 -0.25 -26.91
N ALA A 60 27.95 0.24 -26.62
CA ALA A 60 28.77 -0.28 -25.52
C ALA A 60 28.18 0.14 -24.16
N GLN A 61 27.76 1.39 -24.06
CA GLN A 61 27.17 1.98 -22.86
C GLN A 61 25.78 1.40 -22.57
N ARG A 62 24.96 1.21 -23.61
CA ARG A 62 23.67 0.54 -23.55
C ARG A 62 23.79 -0.88 -22.97
N ARG A 63 24.75 -1.67 -23.45
CA ARG A 63 24.99 -3.02 -22.93
C ARG A 63 25.34 -3.03 -21.45
N VAL A 64 26.23 -2.14 -21.01
CA VAL A 64 26.59 -2.03 -19.59
C VAL A 64 25.36 -1.64 -18.77
N TYR A 65 24.60 -0.64 -19.22
CA TYR A 65 23.35 -0.25 -18.57
C TYR A 65 22.38 -1.42 -18.43
N ASP A 66 22.11 -2.15 -19.53
CA ASP A 66 21.19 -3.29 -19.52
C ASP A 66 21.66 -4.39 -18.56
N THR A 67 22.97 -4.67 -18.50
CA THR A 67 23.53 -5.67 -17.57
C THR A 67 23.38 -5.27 -16.11
N VAL A 68 23.75 -4.04 -15.75
CA VAL A 68 23.67 -3.57 -14.35
C VAL A 68 22.21 -3.43 -13.93
N TYR A 69 21.36 -2.95 -14.83
CA TYR A 69 19.92 -2.86 -14.59
C TYR A 69 19.31 -4.24 -14.33
N ALA A 70 19.67 -5.25 -15.12
CA ALA A 70 19.20 -6.62 -14.90
C ALA A 70 19.66 -7.20 -13.55
N GLU A 71 20.92 -6.98 -13.16
CA GLU A 71 21.46 -7.41 -11.87
C GLU A 71 20.73 -6.75 -10.69
N GLU A 72 20.53 -5.44 -10.75
CA GLU A 72 19.80 -4.69 -9.73
C GLU A 72 18.33 -5.12 -9.66
N MET A 73 17.68 -5.36 -10.80
CA MET A 73 16.31 -5.87 -10.82
C MET A 73 16.17 -7.24 -10.16
N LEU A 74 17.12 -8.15 -10.41
CA LEU A 74 17.16 -9.45 -9.73
C LEU A 74 17.40 -9.30 -8.23
N ARG A 75 18.28 -8.37 -7.82
CA ARG A 75 18.53 -8.08 -6.42
C ARG A 75 17.27 -7.56 -5.72
N HIS A 76 16.56 -6.62 -6.33
CA HIS A 76 15.29 -6.11 -5.81
C HIS A 76 14.18 -7.16 -5.80
N ALA A 77 14.14 -8.06 -6.77
CA ALA A 77 13.21 -9.19 -6.74
C ALA A 77 13.48 -10.09 -5.53
N ARG A 78 14.75 -10.44 -5.27
CA ARG A 78 15.13 -11.26 -4.10
C ARG A 78 14.77 -10.60 -2.77
N LEU A 79 15.08 -9.32 -2.61
CA LEU A 79 14.75 -8.58 -1.38
C LEU A 79 13.24 -8.56 -1.14
N ARG A 80 12.44 -8.33 -2.18
CA ARG A 80 10.97 -8.39 -2.07
C ARG A 80 10.50 -9.78 -1.66
N GLU A 81 11.03 -10.84 -2.25
CA GLU A 81 10.70 -12.21 -1.85
C GLU A 81 11.09 -12.49 -0.38
N GLU A 82 12.25 -12.02 0.07
CA GLU A 82 12.69 -12.16 1.47
C GLU A 82 11.78 -11.39 2.43
N GLU A 83 11.40 -10.16 2.08
CA GLU A 83 10.46 -9.34 2.84
C GLU A 83 9.07 -9.97 2.92
N GLU A 84 8.55 -10.47 1.80
CA GLU A 84 7.28 -11.18 1.71
C GLU A 84 7.28 -12.44 2.57
N ARG A 85 8.37 -13.23 2.54
CA ARG A 85 8.53 -14.40 3.41
C ARG A 85 8.56 -14.02 4.88
N ALA A 86 9.36 -13.01 5.23
CA ALA A 86 9.43 -12.52 6.61
C ALA A 86 8.07 -11.98 7.10
N GLN A 87 7.31 -11.33 6.21
CA GLN A 87 5.96 -10.87 6.52
C GLN A 87 5.00 -12.06 6.70
N ALA A 88 5.01 -13.04 5.81
CA ALA A 88 4.20 -14.25 5.94
C ALA A 88 4.51 -15.01 7.24
N GLU A 89 5.77 -15.06 7.66
CA GLU A 89 6.17 -15.66 8.94
C GLU A 89 5.59 -14.88 10.14
N ARG A 90 5.67 -13.55 10.12
CA ARG A 90 5.06 -12.69 11.15
C ARG A 90 3.54 -12.84 11.19
N ASP A 91 2.89 -12.89 10.04
CA ASP A 91 1.44 -13.06 9.94
C ASP A 91 1.01 -14.44 10.45
N ALA A 92 1.78 -15.49 10.12
CA ALA A 92 1.55 -16.83 10.65
C ALA A 92 1.76 -16.87 12.17
N GLN A 93 2.78 -16.19 12.71
CA GLN A 93 3.00 -16.04 14.15
C GLN A 93 1.82 -15.34 14.82
N TYR A 94 1.40 -14.21 14.28
CA TYR A 94 0.26 -13.45 14.76
C TYR A 94 -1.02 -14.29 14.76
N ALA A 95 -1.31 -14.98 13.66
CA ALA A 95 -2.46 -15.87 13.56
C ALA A 95 -2.45 -16.95 14.65
N ARG A 96 -1.30 -17.57 14.92
CA ARG A 96 -1.16 -18.55 16.02
C ARG A 96 -1.51 -17.95 17.38
N PHE A 97 -1.03 -16.73 17.67
CA PHE A 97 -1.33 -16.04 18.93
C PHE A 97 -2.81 -15.66 19.04
N VAL A 98 -3.40 -15.13 17.97
CA VAL A 98 -4.83 -14.78 17.94
C VAL A 98 -5.71 -16.01 18.14
N THR A 99 -5.43 -17.11 17.43
CA THR A 99 -6.17 -18.37 17.61
C THR A 99 -6.09 -18.87 19.05
N LEU A 100 -4.91 -18.79 19.68
CA LEU A 100 -4.74 -19.16 21.08
C LEU A 100 -5.56 -18.24 22.00
N ALA A 101 -5.48 -16.92 21.80
CA ALA A 101 -6.22 -15.94 22.59
C ALA A 101 -7.73 -16.14 22.48
N MET A 102 -8.25 -16.38 21.26
CA MET A 102 -9.67 -16.63 21.01
C MET A 102 -10.16 -17.84 21.80
N ARG A 103 -9.40 -18.94 21.80
CA ARG A 103 -9.73 -20.14 22.58
C ARG A 103 -9.84 -19.86 24.07
N PHE A 104 -8.94 -19.05 24.63
CA PHE A 104 -9.00 -18.69 26.05
C PHE A 104 -10.17 -17.74 26.35
N ALA A 105 -10.48 -16.81 25.44
CA ALA A 105 -11.64 -15.94 25.59
C ALA A 105 -12.95 -16.73 25.54
N GLU A 106 -13.08 -17.71 24.64
CA GLU A 106 -14.23 -18.63 24.56
C GLU A 106 -14.44 -19.43 25.86
N GLN A 107 -13.36 -19.73 26.58
CA GLN A 107 -13.42 -20.37 27.90
C GLN A 107 -13.81 -19.41 29.03
N GLY A 108 -14.04 -18.12 28.74
CA GLY A 108 -14.44 -17.11 29.70
C GLY A 108 -13.27 -16.48 30.48
N HIS A 109 -12.03 -16.62 30.01
CA HIS A 109 -10.89 -16.01 30.69
C HIS A 109 -10.79 -14.49 30.45
N ASN A 110 -10.40 -13.76 31.50
CA ASN A 110 -10.18 -12.32 31.46
C ASN A 110 -8.94 -11.94 30.64
N ARG A 111 -8.88 -10.68 30.19
CA ARG A 111 -7.76 -10.09 29.43
C ARG A 111 -6.39 -10.38 30.05
N ASP A 112 -6.24 -10.21 31.35
CA ASP A 112 -4.94 -10.38 32.03
C ASP A 112 -4.42 -11.81 31.96
N VAL A 113 -5.32 -12.79 31.98
CA VAL A 113 -4.97 -14.22 31.84
C VAL A 113 -4.53 -14.50 30.40
N VAL A 114 -5.30 -14.03 29.41
CA VAL A 114 -4.94 -14.16 27.99
C VAL A 114 -3.58 -13.51 27.72
N PHE A 115 -3.36 -12.30 28.24
CA PHE A 115 -2.10 -11.58 28.14
C PHE A 115 -0.93 -12.38 28.73
N GLY A 116 -1.08 -12.90 29.96
CA GLY A 116 -0.04 -13.71 30.61
C GLY A 116 0.30 -14.99 29.83
N VAL A 117 -0.71 -15.64 29.24
CA VAL A 117 -0.52 -16.83 28.39
C VAL A 117 0.25 -16.51 27.12
N LEU A 118 -0.02 -15.37 26.49
CA LEU A 118 0.70 -14.92 25.30
C LEU A 118 2.17 -14.61 25.62
N LEU A 119 2.43 -13.90 26.74
CA LEU A 119 3.79 -13.62 27.20
C LEU A 119 4.60 -14.90 27.47
N GLY A 120 3.97 -15.92 28.08
CA GLY A 120 4.60 -17.21 28.34
C GLY A 120 4.91 -18.03 27.08
N ARG A 121 4.53 -17.54 25.90
CA ARG A 121 4.69 -18.20 24.60
C ARG A 121 5.50 -17.35 23.61
N ASP A 122 6.37 -16.51 24.17
CA ASP A 122 7.30 -15.63 23.44
C ASP A 122 6.59 -14.57 22.58
N CYS A 123 5.37 -14.16 22.96
CA CYS A 123 4.74 -12.99 22.35
C CYS A 123 5.31 -11.71 23.00
N GLU A 124 5.73 -10.75 22.18
CA GLU A 124 6.19 -9.45 22.67
C GLU A 124 5.07 -8.73 23.44
N ALA A 125 5.39 -8.11 24.58
CA ALA A 125 4.43 -7.43 25.43
C ALA A 125 3.47 -6.46 24.72
N PRO A 126 3.91 -5.52 23.85
CA PRO A 126 2.98 -4.62 23.16
C PRO A 126 2.08 -5.34 22.14
N LEU A 127 2.52 -6.47 21.59
CA LEU A 127 1.70 -7.28 20.70
C LEU A 127 0.68 -8.10 21.51
N ALA A 128 1.12 -8.76 22.57
CA ALA A 128 0.27 -9.50 23.48
C ALA A 128 -0.85 -8.63 24.07
N GLU A 129 -0.53 -7.38 24.43
CA GLU A 129 -1.50 -6.43 24.97
C GLU A 129 -2.61 -6.10 23.95
N ARG A 130 -2.23 -5.83 22.70
CA ARG A 130 -3.17 -5.56 21.60
C ARG A 130 -4.04 -6.78 21.29
N ILE A 131 -3.45 -7.98 21.23
CA ILE A 131 -4.18 -9.22 20.95
C ILE A 131 -5.16 -9.52 22.09
N ALA A 132 -4.71 -9.49 23.35
CA ALA A 132 -5.56 -9.78 24.49
C ALA A 132 -6.72 -8.79 24.64
N GLY A 133 -6.48 -7.49 24.43
CA GLY A 133 -7.53 -6.47 24.45
C GLY A 133 -8.58 -6.70 23.37
N SER A 134 -8.15 -6.74 22.09
CA SER A 134 -9.06 -6.86 20.95
C SER A 134 -9.89 -8.14 20.97
N VAL A 135 -9.31 -9.28 21.34
CA VAL A 135 -10.00 -10.58 21.34
C VAL A 135 -11.05 -10.67 22.46
N VAL A 136 -10.73 -10.20 23.67
CA VAL A 136 -11.67 -10.24 24.80
C VAL A 136 -12.83 -9.27 24.57
N GLU A 137 -12.57 -8.07 24.06
CA GLU A 137 -13.60 -7.11 23.69
C GLU A 137 -14.55 -7.65 22.61
N LEU A 138 -13.99 -8.30 21.58
CA LEU A 138 -14.77 -8.94 20.52
C LEU A 138 -15.66 -10.04 21.07
N HIS A 139 -15.14 -10.88 21.97
CA HIS A 139 -15.90 -11.97 22.57
C HIS A 139 -17.01 -11.47 23.50
N ALA A 140 -16.72 -10.49 24.37
CA ALA A 140 -17.73 -9.87 25.23
C ALA A 140 -18.87 -9.26 24.41
N SER A 141 -18.55 -8.63 23.28
CA SER A 141 -19.54 -8.07 22.34
C SER A 141 -20.43 -9.16 21.73
N ARG A 142 -19.86 -10.32 21.35
CA ARG A 142 -20.63 -11.47 20.83
C ARG A 142 -21.56 -12.08 21.88
N GLN A 143 -21.10 -12.21 23.12
CA GLN A 143 -21.93 -12.73 24.21
C GLN A 143 -23.11 -11.81 24.53
N ALA A 144 -22.88 -10.49 24.56
CA ALA A 144 -23.94 -9.51 24.75
C ALA A 144 -24.97 -9.53 23.61
N GLY A 145 -24.52 -9.74 22.36
CA GLY A 145 -25.41 -9.94 21.20
C GLY A 145 -26.23 -11.22 21.30
N ALA A 146 -25.60 -12.36 21.59
CA ALA A 146 -26.27 -13.65 21.73
C ALA A 146 -27.33 -13.64 22.86
N SER A 147 -27.05 -12.96 23.98
CA SER A 147 -28.05 -12.79 25.04
C SER A 147 -29.26 -11.95 24.63
N ARG A 148 -29.08 -10.99 23.72
CA ARG A 148 -30.18 -10.16 23.18
C ARG A 148 -31.04 -10.97 22.21
N ASP A 149 -30.41 -11.75 21.32
CA ASP A 149 -31.10 -12.58 20.33
C ASP A 149 -31.88 -13.73 21.00
N ALA A 150 -31.34 -14.32 22.08
CA ALA A 150 -32.03 -15.34 22.86
C ALA A 150 -33.22 -14.80 23.69
N GLN A 151 -33.27 -13.49 23.97
CA GLN A 151 -34.39 -12.84 24.68
C GLN A 151 -35.52 -12.39 23.75
N SER A 152 -35.33 -12.42 22.42
CA SER A 152 -36.36 -12.11 21.43
C SER A 152 -37.21 -13.30 20.95
N ASP A 153 -36.92 -14.52 21.44
CA ASP A 153 -37.58 -15.76 21.03
C ASP A 153 -38.61 -16.25 22.09
N GLU A 154 -39.42 -15.34 22.65
CA GLU A 154 -40.58 -15.73 23.47
C GLU A 154 -41.70 -16.30 22.58
N PRO A 155 -42.37 -17.41 22.99
CA PRO A 155 -43.45 -17.98 22.21
C PRO A 155 -44.66 -17.05 22.24
N VAL A 156 -45.09 -16.62 21.05
CA VAL A 156 -46.31 -15.82 20.84
C VAL A 156 -47.49 -16.51 21.56
N PRO A 157 -48.17 -15.85 22.52
CA PRO A 157 -49.36 -16.41 23.13
C PRO A 157 -50.49 -16.36 22.11
N GLN A 158 -51.07 -17.53 21.81
CA GLN A 158 -52.29 -17.66 21.02
C GLN A 158 -53.44 -17.01 21.80
N HIS A 159 -53.98 -15.91 21.30
CA HIS A 159 -55.25 -15.36 21.74
C HIS A 159 -56.22 -15.33 20.57
N ASP A 160 -57.31 -16.08 20.75
CA ASP A 160 -58.44 -16.23 19.86
C ASP A 160 -59.12 -14.92 19.47
N GLU A 161 -59.68 -14.95 18.27
CA GLU A 161 -60.42 -13.92 17.56
C GLU A 161 -61.68 -13.43 18.31
N ASN A 162 -61.85 -12.11 18.49
CA ASN A 162 -62.93 -11.35 17.81
C ASN A 162 -63.06 -9.88 18.25
N ALA A 163 -63.49 -9.09 17.26
CA ALA A 163 -64.30 -7.87 17.31
C ALA A 163 -63.65 -6.49 17.14
N ALA A 164 -64.16 -5.85 16.09
CA ALA A 164 -64.46 -4.42 15.92
C ALA A 164 -63.41 -3.50 15.26
N GLN A 165 -63.75 -3.16 14.01
CA GLN A 165 -63.26 -2.05 13.19
C GLN A 165 -63.42 -0.69 13.91
N THR A 166 -62.50 0.25 13.67
CA THR A 166 -62.81 1.61 13.17
C THR A 166 -61.56 2.41 12.77
N ALA A 167 -61.48 2.73 11.47
CA ALA A 167 -61.09 3.98 10.81
C ALA A 167 -59.81 4.80 11.18
N SER A 168 -59.00 5.01 10.11
CA SER A 168 -58.49 6.31 9.58
C SER A 168 -57.46 7.11 10.40
N ALA A 169 -56.44 7.82 9.87
CA ALA A 169 -55.68 7.92 8.61
C ALA A 169 -54.58 8.99 8.85
N ARG A 170 -53.46 8.91 8.11
CA ARG A 170 -52.41 9.95 7.87
C ARG A 170 -51.52 10.26 9.09
N ASP A 171 -50.23 10.58 8.98
CA ASP A 171 -49.51 11.33 7.94
C ASP A 171 -47.99 11.07 8.02
N ALA A 172 -47.28 11.41 6.95
CA ALA A 172 -45.87 11.11 6.68
C ALA A 172 -44.86 11.98 7.46
N ARG A 173 -43.65 11.43 7.75
CA ARG A 173 -42.37 12.15 7.56
C ARG A 173 -41.12 11.26 7.72
N ALA A 174 -40.29 11.19 6.68
CA ALA A 174 -38.86 10.92 6.78
C ALA A 174 -38.16 12.19 7.33
N PRO A 175 -36.93 12.14 7.89
CA PRO A 175 -35.74 12.13 7.02
C PRO A 175 -34.45 11.46 7.59
N ASP A 176 -33.49 11.26 6.67
CA ASP A 176 -32.02 11.38 6.77
C ASP A 176 -31.26 10.66 7.91
N GLY A 177 -30.26 9.82 7.67
CA GLY A 177 -29.12 10.02 6.77
C GLY A 177 -27.91 10.50 7.59
N VAL A 178 -27.10 9.58 8.16
CA VAL A 178 -25.78 9.91 8.75
C VAL A 178 -24.74 8.83 8.42
N SER A 179 -23.97 9.19 7.41
CA SER A 179 -22.56 8.95 7.10
C SER A 179 -21.67 8.21 8.11
N GLN A 180 -20.99 7.19 7.59
CA GLN A 180 -19.68 6.72 8.05
C GLN A 180 -18.58 7.73 7.66
N PRO A 181 -17.54 7.98 8.47
CA PRO A 181 -16.30 8.52 7.96
C PRO A 181 -15.38 7.37 7.52
N ALA A 182 -15.19 7.29 6.20
CA ALA A 182 -14.13 6.51 5.59
C ALA A 182 -12.76 7.13 5.90
N SER A 183 -11.81 6.26 6.19
CA SER A 183 -10.41 6.54 6.48
C SER A 183 -9.70 7.32 5.37
N GLU A 184 -9.19 8.48 5.74
CA GLU A 184 -8.27 9.30 4.96
C GLU A 184 -6.84 8.76 5.16
N GLN A 185 -6.45 7.78 4.35
CA GLN A 185 -5.06 7.31 4.22
C GLN A 185 -4.71 7.15 2.74
N ALA A 186 -4.57 8.29 2.06
CA ALA A 186 -3.98 8.36 0.73
C ALA A 186 -3.21 9.67 0.58
N SER A 187 -2.04 9.79 1.24
CA SER A 187 -1.07 10.85 0.88
C SER A 187 0.34 10.74 1.48
N LYS A 188 0.75 9.58 2.02
CA LYS A 188 2.15 9.40 2.48
C LYS A 188 3.01 8.56 1.54
N ASP A 189 2.39 7.75 0.69
CA ASP A 189 3.12 6.87 -0.23
C ASP A 189 3.57 7.60 -1.50
N ASP A 190 2.85 8.63 -1.95
CA ASP A 190 3.24 9.40 -3.15
C ASP A 190 4.44 10.32 -2.89
N ILE A 191 4.56 10.90 -1.69
CA ILE A 191 5.67 11.79 -1.34
C ILE A 191 6.98 10.98 -1.10
N ARG A 192 6.89 9.80 -0.49
CA ARG A 192 8.04 8.88 -0.36
C ARG A 192 8.52 8.34 -1.70
N LYS A 193 7.60 8.05 -2.62
CA LYS A 193 7.95 7.62 -3.99
C LYS A 193 8.72 8.68 -4.76
N SER A 194 8.44 9.98 -4.57
CA SER A 194 9.18 11.05 -5.24
C SER A 194 10.60 11.22 -4.72
N ASP A 195 10.83 11.08 -3.41
CA ASP A 195 12.16 11.24 -2.82
C ASP A 195 13.10 10.06 -3.17
N GLU A 196 12.58 8.83 -3.20
CA GLU A 196 13.36 7.66 -3.64
C GLU A 196 13.65 7.66 -5.15
N ARG A 197 12.78 8.30 -5.95
CA ARG A 197 12.98 8.47 -7.41
C ARG A 197 14.17 9.36 -7.72
N ALA A 198 14.39 10.44 -6.95
CA ALA A 198 15.49 11.37 -7.16
C ALA A 198 16.84 10.79 -6.73
N ALA A 199 16.89 10.11 -5.58
CA ALA A 199 18.14 9.63 -4.98
C ALA A 199 18.88 8.56 -5.81
N HIS A 200 18.16 7.74 -6.60
CA HIS A 200 18.76 6.65 -7.36
C HIS A 200 19.16 7.02 -8.81
N THR A 201 18.47 7.97 -9.45
CA THR A 201 18.97 8.62 -10.68
C THR A 201 20.26 9.38 -10.40
N ASP A 202 20.38 9.98 -9.22
CA ASP A 202 21.62 10.63 -8.77
C ASP A 202 22.75 9.62 -8.58
N PHE A 203 22.49 8.42 -8.07
CA PHE A 203 23.53 7.38 -7.92
C PHE A 203 24.09 6.91 -9.26
N PHE A 204 23.24 6.64 -10.25
CA PHE A 204 23.70 6.25 -11.59
C PHE A 204 24.37 7.42 -12.32
N SER A 205 23.87 8.64 -12.17
CA SER A 205 24.51 9.84 -12.72
C SER A 205 25.89 10.04 -12.08
N VAL A 206 26.03 9.93 -10.76
CA VAL A 206 27.32 10.07 -10.05
C VAL A 206 28.30 8.94 -10.41
N LEU A 207 27.83 7.70 -10.46
CA LEU A 207 28.65 6.55 -10.85
C LEU A 207 29.13 6.69 -12.30
N TRP A 208 28.25 7.15 -13.19
CA TRP A 208 28.57 7.39 -14.60
C TRP A 208 29.52 8.56 -14.81
N HIS A 209 29.29 9.68 -14.14
CA HIS A 209 30.18 10.85 -14.16
C HIS A 209 31.56 10.51 -13.58
N SER A 210 31.62 9.66 -12.54
CA SER A 210 32.87 9.18 -11.96
C SER A 210 33.60 8.16 -12.85
N MET A 211 32.87 7.35 -13.62
CA MET A 211 33.44 6.28 -14.46
C MET A 211 33.86 6.77 -15.85
N PHE A 212 33.17 7.77 -16.42
CA PHE A 212 33.38 8.23 -17.80
C PHE A 212 33.69 9.73 -17.96
N GLY A 213 33.80 10.49 -16.87
CA GLY A 213 34.49 11.79 -16.85
C GLY A 213 34.06 12.79 -17.95
N LEU A 214 32.76 13.08 -18.06
CA LEU A 214 32.33 14.27 -18.81
C LEU A 214 32.60 15.52 -17.96
N ARG A 215 33.62 16.27 -18.36
CA ARG A 215 33.91 17.64 -17.91
C ARG A 215 32.72 18.52 -18.33
N GLN A 216 32.14 19.26 -17.37
CA GLN A 216 31.07 20.25 -17.60
C GLN A 216 31.40 21.23 -18.72
#